data_AF-A0A0S4JGE7-F1
#
_entry.id   AF-A0A0S4JGE7-F1
#
_cell.length_a   1.000
_cell.length_b   1.000
_cell.length_c   1.000
_cell.angle_alpha   90.00
_cell.angle_beta   90.00
_cell.angle_gamma   90.00
#
_symmetry.space_group_name_H-M   'P 1'
#
loop_
_entity.id
_entity.type
_entity.pdbx_description
1 polymer ?
#
loop_
_entity_poly.entity_id
_entity_poly.type
_entity_poly.pdbx_seq_one_letter_code
_entity_poly.pdbx_strand_id
1 'polypeptide(L)'
;MLLLWRPSLYAASFAFFFFLARCAALLFRSISDHYPLRVCVVLLPQVKLTQNQMSESDKQVEAQPVSNEPVVEEHQPTTTNEPVEGGSVAAAAEDALLTNVTPTIFTALSFIAFVLFVIGTPLPWLRSDVSNRQQISLWSYEVETASGSQVTEVADFGCDKMKEYFRGAEAFSIITIFVSAVTVLVGVLTRFRGTSAKPLGTVFAFLTALSSIICWGIGFAAYRRDFCGQPTFDQQRFYVYTGAGLFVAGWVVSILALVISLKDIKVPKALPEAAVIKLVATLFTIVALAAFIFTVIATPVTTFSKWTSTTVESRVSIWHTYTYTNGVQTAKTNLHDSTCGDLKRYAGLAEAFHIITIFTTLVAVVAGAGALRGAGGLKGVIAAGLFATTTAIVATAADLAIFYKNFCSSQPTLDAQHYHRDAGFALIATTMVILAAVTLLAISAAVLQLCSSKPEGGNVSKGSFLYIFGTIVSIVFLVVALTVPVLSREANGNNWAKIMWWETQTRAGTSFKQAAFQCQKVWQRLVGGGSIIIVAISFSTFGAILGVAQLSNGALTTAASAIGYFSAVLQLIAFALAISAWRTTFCGVNFKDANFEYDIGFALVPASFCITAVVATLNLVFKA
;
A
#
# COMPACT_ATOMS: atom_id res chain seq x y z
N MET A 1 52.50 -1.21 12.79
CA MET A 1 52.13 -0.08 11.91
C MET A 1 50.74 -0.38 11.35
N LEU A 2 49.72 -0.28 12.22
CA LEU A 2 48.82 0.88 12.35
C LEU A 2 47.96 1.03 11.08
N LEU A 3 46.74 0.46 11.09
CA LEU A 3 45.50 1.18 11.44
C LEU A 3 45.23 2.35 10.49
N LEU A 4 44.22 2.22 9.64
CA LEU A 4 43.27 3.29 9.30
C LEU A 4 42.08 2.72 8.55
N TRP A 5 41.17 2.12 9.32
CA TRP A 5 39.76 2.00 9.00
C TRP A 5 39.15 3.40 9.19
N ARG A 6 38.38 3.92 8.22
CA ARG A 6 37.43 5.01 8.49
C ARG A 6 36.05 4.75 7.90
N PRO A 7 34.99 5.22 8.60
CA PRO A 7 33.59 4.94 8.32
C PRO A 7 32.95 6.09 7.52
N SER A 8 32.40 5.83 6.33
CA SER A 8 31.72 6.88 5.53
C SER A 8 30.21 6.64 5.32
N LEU A 9 29.69 5.43 5.54
CA LEU A 9 28.25 5.16 5.33
C LEU A 9 27.35 5.58 6.50
N TYR A 10 27.82 5.53 7.74
CA TYR A 10 27.02 5.99 8.89
C TYR A 10 26.89 7.51 8.96
N ALA A 11 27.87 8.26 8.44
CA ALA A 11 27.86 9.71 8.42
C ALA A 11 26.84 10.29 7.42
N ALA A 12 26.59 9.61 6.30
CA ALA A 12 25.60 10.05 5.31
C ALA A 12 24.16 9.90 5.83
N SER A 13 23.85 8.79 6.51
CA SER A 13 22.54 8.57 7.15
C SER A 13 22.32 9.52 8.33
N PHE A 14 23.36 9.80 9.14
CA PHE A 14 23.26 10.78 10.22
C PHE A 14 23.15 12.22 9.71
N ALA A 15 23.85 12.58 8.63
CA ALA A 15 23.77 13.91 8.02
C ALA A 15 22.37 14.17 7.42
N PHE A 16 21.75 13.15 6.82
CA PHE A 16 20.38 13.24 6.31
C PHE A 16 19.35 13.39 7.45
N PHE A 17 19.51 12.65 8.55
CA PHE A 17 18.66 12.81 9.74
C PHE A 17 18.86 14.16 10.43
N PHE A 18 20.08 14.68 10.53
CA PHE A 18 20.35 16.02 11.07
C PHE A 18 19.84 17.13 10.16
N PHE A 19 19.87 16.94 8.84
CA PHE A 19 19.31 17.87 7.87
C PHE A 19 17.78 17.94 8.01
N LEU A 20 17.10 16.79 8.12
CA LEU A 20 15.66 16.74 8.39
C LEU A 20 15.29 17.30 9.76
N ALA A 21 16.09 17.03 10.80
CA ALA A 21 15.88 17.60 12.13
C ALA A 21 16.12 19.12 12.16
N ARG A 22 17.09 19.64 11.41
CA ARG A 22 17.30 21.10 11.24
C ARG A 22 16.18 21.75 10.45
N CYS A 23 15.71 21.14 9.37
CA CYS A 23 14.55 21.64 8.62
C CYS A 23 13.29 21.62 9.48
N ALA A 24 13.07 20.58 10.28
CA ALA A 24 11.97 20.49 11.23
C ALA A 24 12.08 21.54 12.35
N ALA A 25 13.28 21.78 12.89
CA ALA A 25 13.52 22.81 13.90
C ALA A 25 13.37 24.24 13.35
N LEU A 26 13.76 24.48 12.09
CA LEU A 26 13.55 25.76 11.40
C LEU A 26 12.08 26.00 11.08
N LEU A 27 11.35 24.95 10.70
CA LEU A 27 9.88 24.97 10.57
C LEU A 27 9.20 25.22 11.92
N PHE A 28 9.63 24.56 13.00
CA PHE A 28 9.09 24.78 14.34
C PHE A 28 9.36 26.21 14.86
N ARG A 29 10.53 26.77 14.55
CA ARG A 29 10.89 28.14 14.89
C ARG A 29 10.07 29.16 14.10
N SER A 30 9.87 28.92 12.80
CA SER A 30 8.98 29.72 11.95
C SER A 30 7.51 29.71 12.43
N ILE A 31 7.03 28.54 12.90
CA ILE A 31 5.69 28.41 13.49
C ILE A 31 5.61 29.09 14.88
N SER A 32 6.65 28.99 15.70
CA SER A 32 6.72 29.62 17.02
C SER A 32 6.77 31.15 16.94
N ASP A 33 7.42 31.71 15.91
CA ASP A 33 7.59 33.16 15.77
C ASP A 33 6.34 33.86 15.18
N HIS A 34 5.34 33.10 14.70
CA HIS A 34 4.11 33.64 14.09
C HIS A 34 2.81 33.34 14.86
N TYR A 35 2.83 32.52 15.91
CA TYR A 35 1.62 32.18 16.66
C TYR A 35 1.87 32.03 18.17
N PRO A 36 1.46 32.98 19.03
CA PRO A 36 1.30 32.72 20.46
C PRO A 36 0.08 31.81 20.66
N LEU A 37 0.31 30.49 20.73
CA LEU A 37 -0.70 29.49 21.05
C LEU A 37 -1.26 29.72 22.46
N ARG A 38 -2.42 30.38 22.57
CA ARG A 38 -3.29 30.27 23.75
C ARG A 38 -4.06 28.96 23.67
N VAL A 39 -3.51 27.92 24.29
CA VAL A 39 -4.22 26.65 24.51
C VAL A 39 -5.30 26.88 25.57
N CYS A 40 -6.56 26.95 25.16
CA CYS A 40 -7.69 26.82 26.08
C CYS A 40 -7.77 25.37 26.55
N VAL A 41 -7.22 25.11 27.74
CA VAL A 41 -7.47 23.89 28.50
C VAL A 41 -8.92 23.93 28.97
N VAL A 42 -9.77 23.10 28.37
CA VAL A 42 -11.12 22.83 28.86
C VAL A 42 -10.99 21.98 30.12
N LEU A 43 -11.14 22.61 31.28
CA LEU A 43 -11.25 21.97 32.59
C LEU A 43 -12.60 21.25 32.69
N LEU A 44 -12.57 19.91 32.76
CA LEU A 44 -13.68 19.09 33.22
C LEU A 44 -13.65 18.98 34.77
N PRO A 45 -14.82 18.91 35.45
CA PRO A 45 -14.90 19.01 36.90
C PRO A 45 -14.48 17.71 37.60
N GLN A 46 -13.77 17.89 38.71
CA GLN A 46 -13.34 16.85 39.65
C GLN A 46 -14.53 16.19 40.34
N VAL A 47 -14.72 14.89 40.13
CA VAL A 47 -15.61 14.05 40.94
C VAL A 47 -14.83 13.55 42.15
N LYS A 48 -15.20 14.04 43.34
CA LYS A 48 -14.74 13.54 44.64
C LYS A 48 -15.28 12.11 44.85
N LEU A 49 -14.39 11.13 45.00
CA LEU A 49 -14.71 9.85 45.59
C LEU A 49 -14.21 9.83 47.05
N THR A 50 -15.19 9.77 47.94
CA THR A 50 -15.08 9.81 49.39
C THR A 50 -14.45 8.51 49.91
N GLN A 51 -13.41 8.65 50.71
CA GLN A 51 -12.74 7.59 51.44
C GLN A 51 -13.48 7.38 52.77
N ASN A 52 -14.12 6.23 52.97
CA ASN A 52 -14.70 5.86 54.27
C ASN A 52 -13.92 4.68 54.87
N GLN A 53 -13.33 4.94 56.03
CA GLN A 53 -12.85 3.95 57.00
C GLN A 53 -14.00 3.48 57.90
N MET A 54 -14.00 2.18 58.24
CA MET A 54 -14.52 1.55 59.48
C MET A 54 -13.72 0.24 59.60
N SER A 55 -12.83 0.03 60.58
CA SER A 55 -13.05 -0.23 62.02
C SER A 55 -13.94 -1.47 62.21
N GLU A 56 -13.35 -2.65 62.41
CA GLU A 56 -13.01 -3.27 63.71
C GLU A 56 -14.19 -4.08 64.31
N SER A 57 -14.01 -5.39 64.48
CA SER A 57 -14.39 -6.17 65.69
C SER A 57 -14.32 -7.69 65.42
N ASP A 58 -13.44 -8.33 66.20
CA ASP A 58 -13.57 -9.61 66.91
C ASP A 58 -14.25 -10.82 66.26
N LYS A 59 -13.50 -11.94 66.20
CA LYS A 59 -13.79 -13.09 67.08
C LYS A 59 -12.60 -14.04 67.24
N GLN A 60 -12.34 -14.30 68.51
CA GLN A 60 -11.33 -15.13 69.14
C GLN A 60 -11.75 -16.63 69.19
N VAL A 61 -10.71 -17.49 69.35
CA VAL A 61 -10.66 -18.77 70.12
C VAL A 61 -11.32 -19.98 69.45
N GLU A 62 -10.64 -21.11 69.23
CA GLU A 62 -10.22 -22.05 70.27
C GLU A 62 -9.04 -22.96 69.85
N ALA A 63 -8.16 -23.24 70.81
CA ALA A 63 -7.01 -24.13 70.73
C ALA A 63 -7.36 -25.53 71.28
N GLN A 64 -6.61 -26.58 70.90
CA GLN A 64 -5.99 -27.56 71.80
C GLN A 64 -5.20 -28.67 71.04
N PRO A 65 -4.29 -29.42 71.72
CA PRO A 65 -2.98 -29.81 71.18
C PRO A 65 -2.67 -31.34 71.27
N VAL A 66 -1.38 -31.69 71.09
CA VAL A 66 -0.70 -32.95 71.54
C VAL A 66 -0.87 -34.13 70.55
N SER A 67 0.11 -34.99 70.18
CA SER A 67 1.38 -35.46 70.77
C SER A 67 2.38 -35.93 69.68
N ASN A 68 3.67 -35.85 70.01
CA ASN A 68 4.78 -36.57 69.37
C ASN A 68 4.79 -38.06 69.75
N GLU A 69 5.20 -38.95 68.85
CA GLU A 69 6.36 -39.85 69.02
C GLU A 69 6.70 -40.62 67.72
N PRO A 70 7.95 -41.09 67.56
CA PRO A 70 8.50 -41.59 66.29
C PRO A 70 8.44 -43.13 66.20
N VAL A 71 8.30 -43.64 64.97
CA VAL A 71 8.55 -45.05 64.67
C VAL A 71 9.45 -45.16 63.44
N VAL A 72 10.50 -45.95 63.61
CA VAL A 72 11.58 -46.32 62.70
C VAL A 72 11.18 -47.56 61.87
N GLU A 73 11.87 -47.74 60.72
CA GLU A 73 11.92 -48.94 59.84
C GLU A 73 10.70 -49.15 58.91
N GLU A 74 10.80 -49.52 57.62
CA GLU A 74 11.85 -50.13 56.81
C GLU A 74 11.50 -50.02 55.30
N HIS A 75 12.54 -50.07 54.45
CA HIS A 75 12.62 -50.24 52.98
C HIS A 75 11.36 -50.45 52.11
N GLN A 76 11.24 -49.62 51.04
CA GLN A 76 11.02 -50.10 49.67
C GLN A 76 11.39 -49.03 48.61
N PRO A 77 12.12 -49.38 47.52
CA PRO A 77 12.51 -48.42 46.49
C PRO A 77 11.41 -48.31 45.45
N THR A 78 10.56 -47.29 45.55
CA THR A 78 9.61 -46.95 44.48
C THR A 78 10.28 -45.96 43.54
N THR A 79 10.74 -46.48 42.40
CA THR A 79 11.13 -45.73 41.21
C THR A 79 9.98 -44.83 40.78
N THR A 80 10.03 -43.56 41.19
CA THR A 80 9.12 -42.52 40.71
C THR A 80 9.92 -41.70 39.72
N ASN A 81 9.84 -42.07 38.45
CA ASN A 81 10.31 -41.23 37.36
C ASN A 81 9.43 -39.99 37.35
N GLU A 82 9.92 -38.89 37.91
CA GLU A 82 9.37 -37.57 37.61
C GLU A 82 9.53 -37.32 36.10
N PRO A 83 8.46 -37.06 35.35
CA PRO A 83 8.59 -36.56 34.00
C PRO A 83 9.16 -35.15 34.12
N VAL A 84 10.45 -35.02 33.80
CA VAL A 84 11.11 -33.74 33.57
C VAL A 84 10.20 -32.89 32.69
N GLU A 85 9.73 -31.76 33.22
CA GLU A 85 8.97 -30.73 32.49
C GLU A 85 9.79 -30.25 31.27
N GLY A 86 9.66 -30.97 30.15
CA GLY A 86 10.20 -30.58 28.84
C GLY A 86 9.47 -29.38 28.21
N GLY A 87 8.53 -28.75 28.93
CA GLY A 87 7.68 -27.67 28.42
C GLY A 87 8.31 -26.27 28.42
N SER A 88 9.46 -26.06 29.08
CA SER A 88 9.98 -24.69 29.28
C SER A 88 10.76 -24.15 28.08
N VAL A 89 11.44 -25.01 27.31
CA VAL A 89 12.33 -24.57 26.22
C VAL A 89 11.56 -24.23 24.94
N ALA A 90 10.52 -25.00 24.61
CA ALA A 90 9.68 -24.74 23.45
C ALA A 90 8.79 -23.49 23.63
N ALA A 91 8.22 -23.30 24.82
CA ALA A 91 7.45 -22.10 25.16
C ALA A 91 8.32 -20.84 25.21
N ALA A 92 9.57 -20.96 25.68
CA ALA A 92 10.55 -19.87 25.62
C ALA A 92 10.99 -19.55 24.19
N ALA A 93 11.12 -20.56 23.33
CA ALA A 93 11.46 -20.38 21.92
C ALA A 93 10.31 -19.74 21.12
N GLU A 94 9.06 -20.04 21.45
CA GLU A 94 7.86 -19.43 20.86
C GLU A 94 7.66 -17.97 21.32
N ASP A 95 7.88 -17.66 22.59
CA ASP A 95 7.93 -16.28 23.11
C ASP A 95 9.10 -15.48 22.48
N ALA A 96 10.23 -16.13 22.16
CA ALA A 96 11.35 -15.56 21.40
C ALA A 96 11.05 -15.38 19.88
N LEU A 97 10.06 -16.12 19.36
CA LEU A 97 9.64 -16.12 17.96
C LEU A 97 8.72 -14.93 17.64
N LEU A 98 7.67 -14.73 18.46
CA LEU A 98 6.73 -13.61 18.39
C LEU A 98 7.41 -12.27 18.69
N THR A 99 8.48 -12.27 19.47
CA THR A 99 9.23 -11.05 19.79
C THR A 99 9.98 -10.43 18.61
N ASN A 100 10.28 -11.16 17.53
CA ASN A 100 11.13 -10.67 16.44
C ASN A 100 10.43 -10.46 15.08
N VAL A 101 9.38 -11.24 14.76
CA VAL A 101 8.70 -11.16 13.45
C VAL A 101 7.68 -10.03 13.41
N THR A 102 6.83 -9.90 14.44
CA THR A 102 5.81 -8.85 14.50
C THR A 102 6.41 -7.45 14.39
N PRO A 103 7.51 -7.10 15.09
CA PRO A 103 8.13 -5.78 14.93
C PRO A 103 8.65 -5.54 13.51
N THR A 104 9.10 -6.57 12.81
CA THR A 104 9.61 -6.44 11.43
C THR A 104 8.48 -6.09 10.46
N ILE A 105 7.37 -6.83 10.51
CA ILE A 105 6.20 -6.58 9.66
C ILE A 105 5.59 -5.23 9.99
N PHE A 106 5.43 -4.94 11.29
CA PHE A 106 4.97 -3.64 11.77
C PHE A 106 5.82 -2.49 11.22
N THR A 107 7.15 -2.60 11.31
CA THR A 107 8.08 -1.57 10.81
C THR A 107 7.97 -1.41 9.30
N ALA A 108 7.89 -2.52 8.55
CA ALA A 108 7.78 -2.48 7.09
C ALA A 108 6.48 -1.79 6.63
N LEU A 109 5.34 -2.16 7.22
CA LEU A 109 4.06 -1.53 6.89
C LEU A 109 4.03 -0.05 7.31
N SER A 110 4.55 0.27 8.49
CA SER A 110 4.68 1.65 8.96
C SER A 110 5.55 2.49 8.01
N PHE A 111 6.62 1.90 7.47
CA PHE A 111 7.50 2.56 6.50
C PHE A 111 6.80 2.79 5.16
N ILE A 112 6.06 1.80 4.66
CA ILE A 112 5.27 1.96 3.43
C ILE A 112 4.21 3.06 3.63
N ALA A 113 3.48 3.06 4.75
CA ALA A 113 2.52 4.11 5.06
C ALA A 113 3.17 5.49 5.12
N PHE A 114 4.32 5.61 5.78
CA PHE A 114 5.10 6.85 5.82
C PHE A 114 5.47 7.35 4.41
N VAL A 115 6.00 6.48 3.55
CA VAL A 115 6.34 6.85 2.16
C VAL A 115 5.10 7.32 1.39
N LEU A 116 3.97 6.62 1.53
CA LEU A 116 2.71 7.01 0.90
C LEU A 116 2.22 8.38 1.36
N PHE A 117 2.33 8.70 2.66
CA PHE A 117 1.99 10.04 3.17
C PHE A 117 2.93 11.11 2.63
N VAL A 118 4.25 10.85 2.61
CA VAL A 118 5.25 11.82 2.10
C VAL A 118 5.04 12.11 0.61
N ILE A 119 4.68 11.12 -0.19
CA ILE A 119 4.43 11.29 -1.64
C ILE A 119 3.03 11.86 -1.91
N GLY A 120 2.00 11.39 -1.19
CA GLY A 120 0.61 11.80 -1.43
C GLY A 120 0.29 13.23 -0.99
N THR A 121 1.02 13.77 -0.02
CA THR A 121 0.80 15.12 0.52
C THR A 121 1.16 16.26 -0.46
N PRO A 122 2.32 16.27 -1.14
CA PRO A 122 2.65 17.33 -2.11
C PRO A 122 1.92 17.19 -3.46
N LEU A 123 1.40 16.01 -3.78
CA LEU A 123 0.69 15.78 -5.04
C LEU A 123 -0.70 16.43 -5.03
N PRO A 124 -1.26 16.78 -6.20
CA PRO A 124 -2.61 17.32 -6.29
C PRO A 124 -3.66 16.31 -5.80
N TRP A 125 -4.58 16.79 -4.97
CA TRP A 125 -5.67 16.02 -4.37
C TRP A 125 -6.93 16.06 -5.19
N LEU A 126 -7.20 17.20 -5.83
CA LEU A 126 -8.34 17.40 -6.71
C LEU A 126 -7.87 17.89 -8.07
N ARG A 127 -8.60 17.54 -9.13
CA ARG A 127 -8.34 18.03 -10.48
C ARG A 127 -9.66 18.24 -11.22
N SER A 128 -9.71 19.21 -12.13
CA SER A 128 -10.81 19.44 -13.08
C SER A 128 -10.24 19.79 -14.44
N ASP A 129 -10.78 19.19 -15.50
CA ASP A 129 -10.32 19.39 -16.89
C ASP A 129 -11.43 19.96 -17.80
N VAL A 130 -12.52 20.51 -17.24
CA VAL A 130 -13.72 20.95 -18.01
C VAL A 130 -13.44 22.13 -18.94
N SER A 131 -12.61 23.07 -18.53
CA SER A 131 -12.30 24.27 -19.32
C SER A 131 -10.78 24.43 -19.47
N ASN A 132 -10.15 24.92 -18.42
CA ASN A 132 -8.72 24.88 -18.21
C ASN A 132 -8.42 23.74 -17.23
N ARG A 133 -7.21 23.18 -17.29
CA ARG A 133 -6.77 22.19 -16.32
C ARG A 133 -6.54 22.89 -15.00
N GLN A 134 -7.33 22.52 -14.00
CA GLN A 134 -7.30 23.07 -12.66
C GLN A 134 -6.88 21.96 -11.71
N GLN A 135 -5.88 22.22 -10.88
CA GLN A 135 -5.38 21.26 -9.89
C GLN A 135 -5.40 21.91 -8.52
N ILE A 136 -5.88 21.18 -7.53
CA ILE A 136 -5.87 21.62 -6.14
C ILE A 136 -5.02 20.63 -5.36
N SER A 137 -3.86 21.08 -4.90
CA SER A 137 -3.07 20.38 -3.91
C SER A 137 -3.48 20.82 -2.51
N LEU A 138 -2.86 20.25 -1.48
CA LEU A 138 -3.04 20.74 -0.11
C LEU A 138 -2.50 22.17 0.06
N TRP A 139 -1.57 22.59 -0.79
CA TRP A 139 -0.75 23.81 -0.64
C TRP A 139 -1.12 24.92 -1.63
N SER A 140 -1.64 24.53 -2.79
CA SER A 140 -1.82 25.43 -3.93
C SER A 140 -2.99 25.03 -4.81
N TYR A 141 -3.53 26.03 -5.49
CA TYR A 141 -4.47 25.92 -6.58
C TYR A 141 -3.79 26.37 -7.88
N GLU A 142 -3.66 25.48 -8.84
CA GLU A 142 -3.01 25.76 -10.12
C GLU A 142 -4.05 25.72 -11.24
N VAL A 143 -4.04 26.74 -12.10
CA VAL A 143 -4.85 26.82 -13.31
C VAL A 143 -3.93 26.95 -14.51
N GLU A 144 -3.88 25.91 -15.34
CA GLU A 144 -3.15 25.92 -16.61
C GLU A 144 -3.98 26.64 -17.67
N THR A 145 -3.48 27.79 -18.14
CA THR A 145 -4.08 28.57 -19.22
C THR A 145 -3.21 28.52 -20.48
N ALA A 146 -3.72 28.99 -21.62
CA ALA A 146 -2.93 29.08 -22.85
C ALA A 146 -1.68 29.97 -22.71
N SER A 147 -1.69 30.91 -21.77
CA SER A 147 -0.58 31.83 -21.45
C SER A 147 0.42 31.29 -20.40
N GLY A 148 0.21 30.09 -19.86
CA GLY A 148 1.02 29.50 -18.79
C GLY A 148 0.19 29.07 -17.58
N SER A 149 0.84 28.56 -16.54
CA SER A 149 0.15 28.19 -15.30
C SER A 149 0.09 29.35 -14.31
N GLN A 150 -1.08 29.56 -13.74
CA GLN A 150 -1.30 30.49 -12.62
C GLN A 150 -1.41 29.67 -11.34
N VAL A 151 -0.47 29.85 -10.42
CA VAL A 151 -0.47 29.19 -9.11
C VAL A 151 -0.92 30.19 -8.07
N THR A 152 -1.99 29.86 -7.36
CA THR A 152 -2.50 30.60 -6.20
C THR A 152 -2.24 29.75 -4.96
N GLU A 153 -1.53 30.28 -3.98
CA GLU A 153 -1.34 29.57 -2.72
C GLU A 153 -2.67 29.50 -1.95
N VAL A 154 -2.86 28.43 -1.18
CA VAL A 154 -4.05 28.27 -0.32
C VAL A 154 -4.19 29.44 0.67
N ALA A 155 -3.07 30.06 1.06
CA ALA A 155 -3.05 31.25 1.89
C ALA A 155 -3.77 32.45 1.27
N ASP A 156 -3.87 32.50 -0.05
CA ASP A 156 -4.43 33.62 -0.82
C ASP A 156 -5.86 33.35 -1.31
N PHE A 157 -6.48 32.26 -0.86
CA PHE A 157 -7.89 32.01 -1.16
C PHE A 157 -8.76 33.12 -0.58
N GLY A 158 -9.60 33.73 -1.43
CA GLY A 158 -10.51 34.81 -1.03
C GLY A 158 -11.65 34.38 -0.09
N CYS A 159 -11.75 33.09 0.25
CA CYS A 159 -12.74 32.54 1.16
C CYS A 159 -12.08 32.02 2.45
N ASP A 160 -12.24 32.76 3.55
CA ASP A 160 -11.63 32.42 4.84
C ASP A 160 -12.03 31.02 5.34
N LYS A 161 -13.29 30.64 5.15
CA LYS A 161 -13.76 29.30 5.56
C LYS A 161 -13.11 28.18 4.77
N MET A 162 -12.92 28.36 3.47
CA MET A 162 -12.22 27.37 2.64
C MET A 162 -10.74 27.28 3.05
N LYS A 163 -10.10 28.44 3.27
CA LYS A 163 -8.73 28.56 3.76
C LYS A 163 -8.52 27.86 5.11
N GLU A 164 -9.46 27.98 6.05
CA GLU A 164 -9.42 27.27 7.34
C GLU A 164 -9.42 25.73 7.16
N TYR A 165 -10.22 25.20 6.23
CA TYR A 165 -10.27 23.74 5.98
C TYR A 165 -8.99 23.23 5.35
N PHE A 166 -8.48 23.90 4.31
CA PHE A 166 -7.23 23.50 3.66
C PHE A 166 -6.04 23.64 4.62
N ARG A 167 -5.94 24.72 5.40
CA ARG A 167 -4.92 24.85 6.47
C ARG A 167 -5.04 23.76 7.54
N GLY A 168 -6.25 23.37 7.89
CA GLY A 168 -6.50 22.22 8.76
C GLY A 168 -5.94 20.93 8.15
N ALA A 169 -6.23 20.66 6.88
CA ALA A 169 -5.72 19.49 6.17
C ALA A 169 -4.18 19.53 6.02
N GLU A 170 -3.59 20.68 5.70
CA GLU A 170 -2.12 20.89 5.68
C GLU A 170 -1.51 20.52 7.04
N ALA A 171 -2.01 21.09 8.13
CA ALA A 171 -1.50 20.84 9.47
C ALA A 171 -1.58 19.36 9.85
N PHE A 172 -2.74 18.72 9.63
CA PHE A 172 -2.91 17.29 9.95
C PHE A 172 -2.08 16.38 9.03
N SER A 173 -1.83 16.75 7.77
CA SER A 173 -0.95 15.99 6.88
C SER A 173 0.51 16.02 7.37
N ILE A 174 1.01 17.19 7.82
CA ILE A 174 2.35 17.33 8.42
C ILE A 174 2.45 16.51 9.70
N ILE A 175 1.43 16.60 10.59
CA ILE A 175 1.36 15.81 11.82
C ILE A 175 1.39 14.31 11.48
N THR A 176 0.61 13.87 10.48
CA THR A 176 0.59 12.47 10.03
C THR A 176 1.96 12.01 9.56
N ILE A 177 2.67 12.81 8.76
CA ILE A 177 4.03 12.50 8.30
C ILE A 177 4.99 12.38 9.49
N PHE A 178 4.93 13.33 10.44
CA PHE A 178 5.80 13.31 11.62
C PHE A 178 5.54 12.09 12.51
N VAL A 179 4.27 11.83 12.85
CA VAL A 179 3.88 10.71 13.71
C VAL A 179 4.15 9.37 13.04
N SER A 180 3.96 9.26 11.72
CA SER A 180 4.33 8.04 10.98
C SER A 180 5.85 7.83 10.92
N ALA A 181 6.65 8.88 10.76
CA ALA A 181 8.11 8.79 10.87
C ALA A 181 8.56 8.31 12.26
N VAL A 182 7.96 8.84 13.33
CA VAL A 182 8.20 8.37 14.71
C VAL A 182 7.76 6.93 14.88
N THR A 183 6.63 6.53 14.28
CA THR A 183 6.15 5.13 14.30
C THR A 183 7.17 4.20 13.65
N VAL A 184 7.76 4.59 12.52
CA VAL A 184 8.84 3.84 11.86
C VAL A 184 10.06 3.75 12.77
N LEU A 185 10.51 4.88 13.35
CA LEU A 185 11.66 4.90 14.25
C LEU A 185 11.44 4.00 15.47
N VAL A 186 10.26 4.06 16.09
CA VAL A 186 9.90 3.19 17.21
C VAL A 186 9.83 1.74 16.76
N GLY A 187 9.28 1.44 15.58
CA GLY A 187 9.34 0.10 14.97
C GLY A 187 10.77 -0.42 14.84
N VAL A 188 11.68 0.40 14.32
CA VAL A 188 13.11 0.06 14.23
C VAL A 188 13.73 -0.12 15.63
N LEU A 189 13.44 0.78 16.58
CA LEU A 189 13.96 0.70 17.96
C LEU A 189 13.43 -0.52 18.72
N THR A 190 12.18 -0.93 18.49
CA THR A 190 11.60 -2.15 19.08
C THR A 190 12.34 -3.41 18.64
N ARG A 191 12.98 -3.37 17.47
CA ARG A 191 13.87 -4.44 17.01
C ARG A 191 15.15 -4.54 17.85
N PHE A 192 15.69 -3.42 18.33
CA PHE A 192 16.97 -3.38 19.04
C PHE A 192 16.85 -3.45 20.57
N ARG A 193 15.76 -2.93 21.16
CA ARG A 193 15.61 -2.77 22.62
C ARG A 193 14.65 -3.77 23.28
N GLY A 194 14.13 -4.75 22.55
CA GLY A 194 13.24 -5.78 23.09
C GLY A 194 11.86 -5.27 23.49
N THR A 195 11.18 -6.01 24.38
CA THR A 195 9.74 -5.89 24.72
C THR A 195 9.29 -4.54 25.29
N SER A 196 10.20 -3.74 25.84
CA SER A 196 9.87 -2.47 26.53
C SER A 196 9.32 -1.37 25.62
N ALA A 197 9.68 -1.37 24.33
CA ALA A 197 9.26 -0.33 23.38
C ALA A 197 7.98 -0.68 22.61
N LYS A 198 7.44 -1.90 22.76
CA LYS A 198 6.24 -2.37 22.04
C LYS A 198 4.98 -1.51 22.25
N PRO A 199 4.56 -1.18 23.50
CA PRO A 199 3.35 -0.37 23.68
C PRO A 199 3.49 1.02 23.06
N LEU A 200 4.70 1.56 23.04
CA LEU A 200 4.99 2.85 22.41
C LEU A 200 4.75 2.78 20.88
N GLY A 201 5.16 1.70 20.23
CA GLY A 201 4.91 1.48 18.80
C GLY A 201 3.41 1.43 18.47
N THR A 202 2.63 0.74 19.29
CA THR A 202 1.16 0.67 19.14
C THR A 202 0.51 2.05 19.32
N VAL A 203 0.93 2.83 20.32
CA VAL A 203 0.39 4.19 20.55
C VAL A 203 0.68 5.09 19.35
N PHE A 204 1.89 5.11 18.83
CA PHE A 204 2.23 5.93 17.66
C PHE A 204 1.55 5.45 16.37
N ALA A 205 1.38 4.14 16.18
CA ALA A 205 0.61 3.60 15.07
C ALA A 205 -0.87 4.02 15.15
N PHE A 206 -1.46 4.03 16.34
CA PHE A 206 -2.82 4.52 16.56
C PHE A 206 -2.93 6.03 16.26
N LEU A 207 -1.99 6.83 16.75
CA LEU A 207 -1.94 8.26 16.45
C LEU A 207 -1.75 8.54 14.95
N THR A 208 -0.96 7.72 14.25
CA THR A 208 -0.79 7.81 12.79
C THR A 208 -2.10 7.50 12.06
N ALA A 209 -2.78 6.42 12.44
CA ALA A 209 -4.07 6.06 11.86
C ALA A 209 -5.13 7.15 12.13
N LEU A 210 -5.20 7.66 13.36
CA LEU A 210 -6.16 8.69 13.74
C LEU A 210 -5.92 10.02 13.01
N SER A 211 -4.69 10.51 13.01
CA SER A 211 -4.34 11.78 12.33
C SER A 211 -4.56 11.71 10.82
N SER A 212 -4.25 10.59 10.18
CA SER A 212 -4.50 10.39 8.75
C SER A 212 -5.99 10.31 8.41
N ILE A 213 -6.82 9.63 9.22
CA ILE A 213 -8.28 9.63 9.05
C ILE A 213 -8.85 11.04 9.18
N ILE A 214 -8.38 11.82 10.17
CA ILE A 214 -8.82 13.21 10.35
C ILE A 214 -8.44 14.06 9.14
N CYS A 215 -7.20 13.97 8.66
CA CYS A 215 -6.73 14.70 7.49
C CYS A 215 -7.59 14.40 6.25
N TRP A 216 -7.85 13.11 5.99
CA TRP A 216 -8.72 12.70 4.89
C TRP A 216 -10.15 13.19 5.08
N GLY A 217 -10.70 13.10 6.30
CA GLY A 217 -12.03 13.59 6.63
C GLY A 217 -12.19 15.10 6.39
N ILE A 218 -11.19 15.91 6.74
CA ILE A 218 -11.18 17.36 6.46
C ILE A 218 -11.13 17.61 4.95
N GLY A 219 -10.24 16.94 4.22
CA GLY A 219 -10.14 17.08 2.76
C GLY A 219 -11.43 16.66 2.04
N PHE A 220 -12.08 15.58 2.49
CA PHE A 220 -13.36 15.13 1.95
C PHE A 220 -14.52 16.07 2.32
N ALA A 221 -14.51 16.62 3.54
CA ALA A 221 -15.47 17.65 3.93
C ALA A 221 -15.31 18.91 3.09
N ALA A 222 -14.07 19.31 2.77
CA ALA A 222 -13.79 20.41 1.86
C ALA A 222 -14.31 20.12 0.44
N TYR A 223 -14.18 18.88 -0.03
CA TYR A 223 -14.70 18.46 -1.34
C TYR A 223 -16.24 18.59 -1.46
N ARG A 224 -16.97 18.23 -0.40
CA ARG A 224 -18.45 18.15 -0.39
C ARG A 224 -19.16 19.42 0.10
N ARG A 225 -18.46 20.40 0.67
CA ARG A 225 -19.08 21.62 1.20
C ARG A 225 -19.06 22.77 0.19
N ASP A 226 -20.12 23.55 0.21
CA ASP A 226 -20.16 24.86 -0.41
C ASP A 226 -19.42 25.86 0.49
N PHE A 227 -18.55 26.67 -0.11
CA PHE A 227 -17.80 27.69 0.59
C PHE A 227 -18.04 29.05 -0.04
N CYS A 228 -18.37 30.06 0.77
CA CYS A 228 -18.53 31.44 0.31
C CYS A 228 -19.47 31.62 -0.90
N GLY A 229 -20.56 30.84 -0.94
CA GLY A 229 -21.53 30.87 -2.05
C GLY A 229 -21.01 30.29 -3.36
N GLN A 230 -19.79 29.72 -3.38
CA GLN A 230 -19.29 28.95 -4.49
C GLN A 230 -19.87 27.52 -4.43
N PRO A 231 -20.23 26.94 -5.59
CA PRO A 231 -20.70 25.57 -5.65
C PRO A 231 -19.60 24.60 -5.16
N THR A 232 -19.99 23.48 -4.55
CA THR A 232 -19.07 22.41 -4.12
C THR A 232 -18.08 22.04 -5.23
N PHE A 233 -16.89 21.55 -4.86
CA PHE A 233 -15.93 21.05 -5.85
C PHE A 233 -16.52 19.92 -6.72
N ASP A 234 -17.41 19.10 -6.14
CA ASP A 234 -18.17 18.07 -6.88
C ASP A 234 -19.06 18.68 -7.97
N GLN A 235 -19.79 19.77 -7.66
CA GLN A 235 -20.60 20.51 -8.63
C GLN A 235 -19.75 21.23 -9.68
N GLN A 236 -18.56 21.69 -9.29
CA GLN A 236 -17.55 22.26 -10.19
C GLN A 236 -16.81 21.19 -11.01
N ARG A 237 -17.20 19.92 -10.89
CA ARG A 237 -16.64 18.77 -11.62
C ARG A 237 -15.17 18.51 -11.33
N PHE A 238 -14.71 18.87 -10.14
CA PHE A 238 -13.45 18.35 -9.64
C PHE A 238 -13.62 16.90 -9.25
N TYR A 239 -12.58 16.10 -9.46
CA TYR A 239 -12.52 14.72 -9.06
C TYR A 239 -11.28 14.48 -8.18
N VAL A 240 -11.36 13.43 -7.37
CA VAL A 240 -10.27 13.00 -6.49
C VAL A 240 -9.11 12.47 -7.34
N TYR A 241 -7.91 12.95 -7.06
CA TYR A 241 -6.71 12.70 -7.84
C TYR A 241 -5.62 11.96 -7.05
N THR A 242 -4.45 11.78 -7.67
CA THR A 242 -3.39 10.86 -7.21
C THR A 242 -2.93 11.13 -5.77
N GLY A 243 -2.80 12.41 -5.36
CA GLY A 243 -2.34 12.74 -4.01
C GLY A 243 -3.27 12.23 -2.92
N ALA A 244 -4.57 12.50 -3.08
CA ALA A 244 -5.61 12.00 -2.18
C ALA A 244 -5.68 10.47 -2.18
N GLY A 245 -5.54 9.82 -3.35
CA GLY A 245 -5.53 8.36 -3.45
C GLY A 245 -4.35 7.70 -2.71
N LEU A 246 -3.14 8.25 -2.85
CA LEU A 246 -1.95 7.75 -2.14
C LEU A 246 -2.07 7.99 -0.64
N PHE A 247 -2.62 9.14 -0.23
CA PHE A 247 -2.87 9.42 1.18
C PHE A 247 -3.89 8.44 1.77
N VAL A 248 -4.94 8.09 1.00
CA VAL A 248 -5.92 7.07 1.38
C VAL A 248 -5.27 5.69 1.56
N ALA A 249 -4.45 5.28 0.59
CA ALA A 249 -3.71 4.03 0.69
C ALA A 249 -2.78 4.02 1.92
N GLY A 250 -2.14 5.16 2.23
CA GLY A 250 -1.30 5.32 3.41
C GLY A 250 -2.02 5.03 4.71
N TRP A 251 -3.23 5.58 4.92
CA TRP A 251 -3.96 5.34 6.17
C TRP A 251 -4.47 3.90 6.27
N VAL A 252 -4.89 3.28 5.17
CA VAL A 252 -5.28 1.85 5.16
C VAL A 252 -4.10 0.97 5.59
N VAL A 253 -2.91 1.20 5.03
CA VAL A 253 -1.68 0.48 5.42
C VAL A 253 -1.33 0.76 6.89
N SER A 254 -1.53 1.98 7.36
CA SER A 254 -1.29 2.34 8.77
C SER A 254 -2.22 1.62 9.74
N ILE A 255 -3.50 1.42 9.38
CA ILE A 255 -4.45 0.62 10.17
C ILE A 255 -4.02 -0.85 10.20
N LEU A 256 -3.56 -1.39 9.06
CA LEU A 256 -3.03 -2.75 9.03
C LEU A 256 -1.83 -2.90 9.97
N ALA A 257 -0.91 -1.93 9.96
CA ALA A 257 0.22 -1.89 10.89
C ALA A 257 -0.27 -1.84 12.35
N LEU A 258 -1.26 -0.99 12.65
CA LEU A 258 -1.88 -0.90 13.97
C LEU A 258 -2.47 -2.25 14.41
N VAL A 259 -3.30 -2.90 13.58
CA VAL A 259 -3.91 -4.20 13.88
C VAL A 259 -2.86 -5.26 14.18
N ILE A 260 -1.75 -5.26 13.44
CA ILE A 260 -0.63 -6.18 13.70
C ILE A 260 0.03 -5.87 15.04
N SER A 261 0.24 -4.59 15.37
CA SER A 261 0.80 -4.19 16.67
C SER A 261 -0.12 -4.57 17.85
N LEU A 262 -1.44 -4.58 17.64
CA LEU A 262 -2.42 -4.95 18.67
C LEU A 262 -2.39 -6.46 18.98
N LYS A 263 -2.01 -7.31 18.02
CA LYS A 263 -1.88 -8.77 18.24
C LYS A 263 -0.77 -9.14 19.23
N ASP A 264 0.22 -8.27 19.39
CA ASP A 264 1.37 -8.44 20.27
C ASP A 264 1.11 -7.95 21.71
N ILE A 265 0.00 -7.25 21.96
CA ILE A 265 -0.51 -7.04 23.31
C ILE A 265 -0.87 -8.43 23.80
N LYS A 266 -0.17 -8.94 24.83
CA LYS A 266 -0.34 -10.30 25.40
C LYS A 266 -1.83 -10.64 25.47
N VAL A 267 -2.33 -11.26 24.41
CA VAL A 267 -3.60 -11.95 24.43
C VAL A 267 -3.32 -13.13 25.37
N PRO A 268 -4.10 -13.32 26.44
CA PRO A 268 -3.84 -14.37 27.42
C PRO A 268 -3.53 -15.69 26.69
N LYS A 269 -2.47 -16.40 27.12
CA LYS A 269 -1.86 -17.62 26.51
C LYS A 269 -2.82 -18.81 26.29
N ALA A 270 -4.13 -18.59 26.36
CA ALA A 270 -5.19 -19.57 26.29
C ALA A 270 -6.02 -19.46 25.00
N LEU A 271 -5.53 -18.87 23.90
CA LEU A 271 -6.23 -19.00 22.62
C LEU A 271 -5.83 -20.32 21.94
N PRO A 272 -6.69 -21.35 21.89
CA PRO A 272 -6.39 -22.59 21.20
C PRO A 272 -6.12 -22.30 19.72
N GLU A 273 -5.26 -23.08 19.04
CA GLU A 273 -4.94 -22.91 17.62
C GLU A 273 -6.20 -22.85 16.73
N ALA A 274 -7.24 -23.58 17.14
CA ALA A 274 -8.57 -23.54 16.54
C ALA A 274 -9.20 -22.13 16.56
N ALA A 275 -8.95 -21.32 17.57
CA ALA A 275 -9.42 -19.93 17.66
C ALA A 275 -8.68 -19.02 16.68
N VAL A 276 -7.37 -19.23 16.45
CA VAL A 276 -6.61 -18.46 15.44
C VAL A 276 -7.10 -18.78 14.03
N ILE A 277 -7.34 -20.06 13.72
CA ILE A 277 -7.93 -20.48 12.44
C ILE A 277 -9.29 -19.83 12.25
N LYS A 278 -10.16 -19.91 13.26
CA LYS A 278 -11.50 -19.31 13.21
C LYS A 278 -11.40 -17.80 13.01
N LEU A 279 -10.54 -17.10 13.73
CA LEU A 279 -10.35 -15.66 13.57
C LEU A 279 -9.89 -15.28 12.16
N VAL A 280 -8.87 -15.97 11.64
CA VAL A 280 -8.34 -15.73 10.28
C VAL A 280 -9.40 -16.04 9.23
N ALA A 281 -10.11 -17.16 9.36
CA ALA A 281 -11.20 -17.53 8.46
C ALA A 281 -12.37 -16.53 8.54
N THR A 282 -12.69 -16.00 9.73
CA THR A 282 -13.72 -14.96 9.90
C THR A 282 -13.32 -13.68 9.18
N LEU A 283 -12.10 -13.18 9.44
CA LEU A 283 -11.57 -11.99 8.76
C LEU A 283 -11.53 -12.19 7.24
N PHE A 284 -11.04 -13.34 6.78
CA PHE A 284 -11.05 -13.70 5.37
C PHE A 284 -12.44 -13.69 4.77
N THR A 285 -13.42 -14.31 5.44
CA THR A 285 -14.81 -14.38 4.95
C THR A 285 -15.43 -12.99 4.85
N ILE A 286 -15.23 -12.13 5.86
CA ILE A 286 -15.77 -10.76 5.87
C ILE A 286 -15.14 -9.94 4.75
N VAL A 287 -13.82 -9.98 4.60
CA VAL A 287 -13.13 -9.21 3.55
C VAL A 287 -13.45 -9.74 2.16
N ALA A 288 -13.50 -11.06 1.97
CA ALA A 288 -13.92 -11.67 0.71
C ALA A 288 -15.37 -11.31 0.36
N LEU A 289 -16.26 -11.19 1.34
CA LEU A 289 -17.65 -10.78 1.13
C LEU A 289 -17.72 -9.30 0.72
N ALA A 290 -16.95 -8.42 1.35
CA ALA A 290 -16.85 -7.03 0.94
C ALA A 290 -16.29 -6.92 -0.49
N ALA A 291 -15.25 -7.69 -0.82
CA ALA A 291 -14.67 -7.77 -2.16
C ALA A 291 -15.68 -8.26 -3.20
N PHE A 292 -16.49 -9.27 -2.87
CA PHE A 292 -17.59 -9.74 -3.71
C PHE A 292 -18.65 -8.66 -3.95
N ILE A 293 -19.06 -7.93 -2.92
CA ILE A 293 -20.02 -6.83 -3.07
C ILE A 293 -19.42 -5.73 -3.96
N PHE A 294 -18.15 -5.38 -3.76
CA PHE A 294 -17.46 -4.38 -4.57
C PHE A 294 -17.33 -4.79 -6.03
N THR A 295 -17.02 -6.06 -6.35
CA THR A 295 -16.94 -6.53 -7.75
C THR A 295 -18.30 -6.51 -8.43
N VAL A 296 -19.36 -6.93 -7.73
CA VAL A 296 -20.74 -6.89 -8.24
C VAL A 296 -21.18 -5.45 -8.51
N ILE A 297 -20.84 -4.50 -7.64
CA ILE A 297 -21.16 -3.07 -7.83
C ILE A 297 -20.27 -2.43 -8.90
N ALA A 298 -18.98 -2.80 -8.98
CA ALA A 298 -18.05 -2.26 -9.97
C ALA A 298 -18.49 -2.51 -11.41
N THR A 299 -19.10 -3.68 -11.65
CA THR A 299 -19.47 -4.19 -12.98
C THR A 299 -20.48 -3.30 -13.74
N PRO A 300 -21.59 -2.83 -13.13
CA PRO A 300 -22.50 -1.89 -13.78
C PRO A 300 -22.11 -0.41 -13.64
N VAL A 301 -21.23 -0.07 -12.69
CA VAL A 301 -20.81 1.31 -12.43
C VAL A 301 -19.84 1.77 -13.53
N THR A 302 -19.81 3.07 -13.79
CA THR A 302 -18.92 3.65 -14.79
C THR A 302 -17.47 3.50 -14.34
N THR A 303 -16.63 3.03 -15.26
CA THR A 303 -15.21 2.78 -15.03
C THR A 303 -14.41 4.04 -15.30
N PHE A 304 -14.81 4.77 -16.34
CA PHE A 304 -14.20 6.03 -16.72
C PHE A 304 -15.28 7.07 -17.05
N SER A 305 -15.01 8.34 -16.75
CA SER A 305 -15.86 9.44 -17.20
C SER A 305 -15.03 10.61 -17.69
N LYS A 306 -15.63 11.44 -18.53
CA LYS A 306 -15.03 12.69 -19.00
C LYS A 306 -16.12 13.72 -19.20
N TRP A 307 -15.84 14.95 -18.80
CA TRP A 307 -16.61 16.11 -19.22
C TRP A 307 -15.99 16.70 -20.48
N THR A 308 -16.72 16.67 -21.59
CA THR A 308 -16.27 17.28 -22.85
C THR A 308 -16.66 18.76 -22.91
N SER A 309 -17.76 19.12 -22.27
CA SER A 309 -18.17 20.50 -22.02
C SER A 309 -18.91 20.56 -20.67
N THR A 310 -19.34 21.75 -20.26
CA THR A 310 -20.23 21.90 -19.07
C THR A 310 -21.53 21.12 -19.19
N THR A 311 -21.95 20.79 -20.40
CA THR A 311 -23.21 20.13 -20.71
C THR A 311 -23.04 18.69 -21.19
N VAL A 312 -21.89 18.33 -21.75
CA VAL A 312 -21.66 17.01 -22.35
C VAL A 312 -20.71 16.18 -21.50
N GLU A 313 -21.20 15.02 -21.04
CA GLU A 313 -20.45 14.05 -20.27
C GLU A 313 -20.40 12.72 -21.02
N SER A 314 -19.21 12.16 -21.18
CA SER A 314 -18.99 10.83 -21.72
C SER A 314 -18.62 9.90 -20.58
N ARG A 315 -19.40 8.84 -20.37
CA ARG A 315 -19.10 7.80 -19.37
C ARG A 315 -18.85 6.48 -20.08
N VAL A 316 -17.83 5.77 -19.66
CA VAL A 316 -17.45 4.46 -20.18
C VAL A 316 -17.58 3.48 -19.02
N SER A 317 -18.53 2.55 -19.11
CA SER A 317 -18.52 1.33 -18.29
C SER A 317 -17.78 0.23 -19.03
N ILE A 318 -17.56 -0.90 -18.36
CA ILE A 318 -16.95 -2.07 -19.01
C ILE A 318 -17.76 -2.58 -20.21
N TRP A 319 -19.07 -2.30 -20.25
CA TRP A 319 -20.01 -2.79 -21.27
C TRP A 319 -20.31 -1.76 -22.36
N HIS A 320 -20.46 -0.48 -21.97
CA HIS A 320 -21.04 0.55 -22.82
C HIS A 320 -20.35 1.89 -22.64
N THR A 321 -20.31 2.66 -23.72
CA THR A 321 -20.06 4.09 -23.68
C THR A 321 -21.40 4.83 -23.73
N TYR A 322 -21.62 5.71 -22.78
CA TYR A 322 -22.77 6.58 -22.66
C TYR A 322 -22.35 8.02 -22.91
N THR A 323 -23.16 8.76 -23.66
CA THR A 323 -23.02 10.22 -23.76
C THR A 323 -24.25 10.84 -23.15
N TYR A 324 -24.04 11.76 -22.22
CA TYR A 324 -25.07 12.58 -21.61
C TYR A 324 -24.92 14.01 -22.10
N THR A 325 -26.04 14.66 -22.41
CA THR A 325 -26.11 16.09 -22.75
C THR A 325 -27.14 16.74 -21.84
N ASN A 326 -26.73 17.72 -21.05
CA ASN A 326 -27.52 18.32 -19.97
C ASN A 326 -28.09 17.27 -19.00
N GLY A 327 -27.31 16.22 -18.70
CA GLY A 327 -27.74 15.11 -17.83
C GLY A 327 -28.69 14.10 -18.47
N VAL A 328 -29.14 14.32 -19.72
CA VAL A 328 -29.98 13.37 -20.47
C VAL A 328 -29.09 12.48 -21.33
N GLN A 329 -29.30 11.16 -21.27
CA GLN A 329 -28.54 10.21 -22.10
C GLN A 329 -28.93 10.39 -23.58
N THR A 330 -28.00 10.85 -24.41
CA THR A 330 -28.21 11.07 -25.85
C THR A 330 -27.65 9.96 -26.72
N ALA A 331 -26.64 9.22 -26.23
CA ALA A 331 -26.08 8.08 -26.95
C ALA A 331 -25.73 6.93 -25.99
N LYS A 332 -25.85 5.71 -26.50
CA LYS A 332 -25.38 4.47 -25.88
C LYS A 332 -24.78 3.59 -26.96
N THR A 333 -23.51 3.25 -26.83
CA THR A 333 -22.79 2.39 -27.77
C THR A 333 -22.15 1.25 -26.99
N ASN A 334 -22.33 0.01 -27.43
CA ASN A 334 -21.65 -1.12 -26.80
C ASN A 334 -20.14 -0.98 -27.06
N LEU A 335 -19.32 -1.20 -26.03
CA LEU A 335 -17.87 -1.11 -26.17
C LEU A 335 -17.33 -2.18 -27.15
N HIS A 336 -18.03 -3.32 -27.20
CA HIS A 336 -17.77 -4.43 -28.12
C HIS A 336 -18.10 -4.13 -29.60
N ASP A 337 -18.93 -3.13 -29.86
CA ASP A 337 -19.29 -2.68 -31.23
C ASP A 337 -18.34 -1.58 -31.74
N SER A 338 -17.33 -1.21 -30.95
CA SER A 338 -16.33 -0.25 -31.38
C SER A 338 -15.55 -0.76 -32.59
N THR A 339 -15.45 0.08 -33.62
CA THR A 339 -14.66 -0.18 -34.83
C THR A 339 -13.16 0.05 -34.61
N CYS A 340 -12.74 0.40 -33.40
CA CYS A 340 -11.35 0.65 -33.05
C CYS A 340 -10.54 -0.62 -32.76
N GLY A 341 -9.99 -1.22 -33.81
CA GLY A 341 -8.90 -2.20 -33.74
C GLY A 341 -9.07 -3.25 -32.63
N ASP A 342 -8.09 -3.32 -31.73
CA ASP A 342 -8.05 -4.28 -30.63
C ASP A 342 -8.98 -3.93 -29.45
N LEU A 343 -9.64 -2.75 -29.43
CA LEU A 343 -10.45 -2.32 -28.27
C LEU A 343 -11.51 -3.36 -27.93
N LYS A 344 -12.17 -3.90 -28.96
CA LYS A 344 -13.17 -4.96 -28.82
C LYS A 344 -12.63 -6.18 -28.06
N ARG A 345 -11.40 -6.60 -28.37
CA ARG A 345 -10.75 -7.76 -27.73
C ARG A 345 -10.41 -7.48 -26.27
N TYR A 346 -9.94 -6.28 -25.95
CA TYR A 346 -9.61 -5.89 -24.58
C TYR A 346 -10.86 -5.60 -23.74
N ALA A 347 -11.91 -5.02 -24.32
CA ALA A 347 -13.22 -4.85 -23.69
C ALA A 347 -13.81 -6.22 -23.33
N GLY A 348 -13.85 -7.17 -24.28
CA GLY A 348 -14.32 -8.53 -24.01
C GLY A 348 -13.45 -9.26 -22.97
N LEU A 349 -12.14 -9.01 -22.94
CA LEU A 349 -11.26 -9.54 -21.90
C LEU A 349 -11.60 -8.96 -20.52
N ALA A 350 -11.77 -7.63 -20.42
CA ALA A 350 -12.15 -6.96 -19.18
C ALA A 350 -13.51 -7.47 -18.67
N GLU A 351 -14.53 -7.49 -19.54
CA GLU A 351 -15.87 -8.02 -19.24
C GLU A 351 -15.80 -9.46 -18.69
N ALA A 352 -15.09 -10.35 -19.39
CA ALA A 352 -14.92 -11.74 -18.97
C ALA A 352 -14.23 -11.85 -17.61
N PHE A 353 -13.16 -11.10 -17.38
CA PHE A 353 -12.43 -11.16 -16.11
C PHE A 353 -13.17 -10.50 -14.95
N HIS A 354 -14.00 -9.48 -15.17
CA HIS A 354 -14.90 -8.95 -14.15
C HIS A 354 -15.91 -10.02 -13.71
N ILE A 355 -16.54 -10.72 -14.66
CA ILE A 355 -17.45 -11.84 -14.37
C ILE A 355 -16.73 -12.95 -13.60
N ILE A 356 -15.56 -13.39 -14.08
CA ILE A 356 -14.75 -14.42 -13.41
C ILE A 356 -14.37 -13.96 -11.99
N THR A 357 -14.04 -12.68 -11.81
CA THR A 357 -13.71 -12.13 -10.49
C THR A 357 -14.90 -12.19 -9.53
N ILE A 358 -16.12 -11.92 -10.00
CA ILE A 358 -17.35 -12.11 -9.19
C ILE A 358 -17.47 -13.56 -8.73
N PHE A 359 -17.35 -14.54 -9.65
CA PHE A 359 -17.46 -15.96 -9.29
C PHE A 359 -16.36 -16.40 -8.31
N THR A 360 -15.12 -15.97 -8.55
CA THR A 360 -13.97 -16.37 -7.72
C THR A 360 -13.98 -15.73 -6.34
N THR A 361 -14.45 -14.49 -6.22
CA THR A 361 -14.69 -13.87 -4.91
C THR A 361 -15.81 -14.56 -4.13
N LEU A 362 -16.89 -14.99 -4.80
CA LEU A 362 -17.92 -15.82 -4.17
C LEU A 362 -17.36 -17.16 -3.69
N VAL A 363 -16.53 -17.83 -4.50
CA VAL A 363 -15.85 -19.08 -4.09
C VAL A 363 -14.94 -18.84 -2.89
N ALA A 364 -14.24 -17.71 -2.82
CA ALA A 364 -13.46 -17.33 -1.64
C ALA A 364 -14.33 -17.16 -0.39
N VAL A 365 -15.49 -16.50 -0.50
CA VAL A 365 -16.46 -16.39 0.61
C VAL A 365 -16.92 -17.77 1.07
N VAL A 366 -17.29 -18.65 0.14
CA VAL A 366 -17.74 -20.03 0.45
C VAL A 366 -16.62 -20.83 1.11
N ALA A 367 -15.38 -20.71 0.64
CA ALA A 367 -14.22 -21.38 1.23
C ALA A 367 -13.95 -20.88 2.67
N GLY A 368 -14.02 -19.56 2.90
CA GLY A 368 -13.92 -18.97 4.23
C GLY A 368 -15.02 -19.46 5.18
N ALA A 369 -16.28 -19.44 4.73
CA ALA A 369 -17.42 -19.92 5.51
C ALA A 369 -17.36 -21.44 5.77
N GLY A 370 -16.89 -22.22 4.80
CA GLY A 370 -16.64 -23.66 4.94
C GLY A 370 -15.57 -23.94 5.99
N ALA A 371 -14.49 -23.16 6.02
CA ALA A 371 -13.47 -23.26 7.05
C ALA A 371 -14.00 -22.94 8.46
N LEU A 372 -14.90 -21.95 8.58
CA LEU A 372 -15.55 -21.63 9.86
C LEU A 372 -16.45 -22.76 10.37
N ARG A 373 -17.08 -23.51 9.46
CA ARG A 373 -17.93 -24.68 9.79
C ARG A 373 -17.14 -25.97 9.99
N GLY A 374 -15.82 -25.95 9.84
CA GLY A 374 -14.97 -27.15 9.89
C GLY A 374 -15.06 -28.07 8.67
N ALA A 375 -15.81 -27.66 7.63
CA ALA A 375 -15.95 -28.41 6.37
C ALA A 375 -14.79 -28.14 5.38
N GLY A 376 -13.93 -27.16 5.67
CA GLY A 376 -12.78 -26.78 4.85
C GLY A 376 -11.54 -26.48 5.69
N GLY A 377 -10.36 -26.72 5.11
CA GLY A 377 -9.09 -26.34 5.74
C GLY A 377 -8.60 -24.98 5.28
N LEU A 378 -7.63 -24.42 6.02
CA LEU A 378 -6.93 -23.17 5.65
C LEU A 378 -6.30 -23.23 4.25
N LYS A 379 -5.95 -24.42 3.75
CA LYS A 379 -5.49 -24.66 2.37
C LYS A 379 -6.53 -24.25 1.32
N GLY A 380 -7.80 -24.56 1.56
CA GLY A 380 -8.91 -24.20 0.65
C GLY A 380 -9.13 -22.69 0.64
N VAL A 381 -9.05 -22.04 1.80
CA VAL A 381 -9.11 -20.58 1.95
C VAL A 381 -7.99 -19.90 1.16
N ILE A 382 -6.75 -20.38 1.30
CA ILE A 382 -5.59 -19.84 0.59
C ILE A 382 -5.71 -20.03 -0.92
N ALA A 383 -6.09 -21.23 -1.38
CA ALA A 383 -6.24 -21.52 -2.81
C ALA A 383 -7.32 -20.63 -3.45
N ALA A 384 -8.49 -20.52 -2.80
CA ALA A 384 -9.58 -19.67 -3.27
C ALA A 384 -9.19 -18.17 -3.24
N GLY A 385 -8.51 -17.73 -2.19
CA GLY A 385 -8.01 -16.35 -2.07
C GLY A 385 -6.99 -15.99 -3.15
N LEU A 386 -6.02 -16.87 -3.42
CA LEU A 386 -5.03 -16.67 -4.49
C LEU A 386 -5.70 -16.60 -5.86
N PHE A 387 -6.67 -17.48 -6.12
CA PHE A 387 -7.39 -17.50 -7.38
C PHE A 387 -8.21 -16.22 -7.58
N ALA A 388 -8.98 -15.80 -6.55
CA ALA A 388 -9.74 -14.56 -6.57
C ALA A 388 -8.86 -13.30 -6.68
N THR A 389 -7.70 -13.31 -6.02
CA THR A 389 -6.72 -12.21 -6.13
C THR A 389 -6.17 -12.12 -7.54
N THR A 390 -5.81 -13.26 -8.14
CA THR A 390 -5.23 -13.31 -9.50
C THR A 390 -6.22 -12.79 -10.54
N THR A 391 -7.48 -13.22 -10.47
CA THR A 391 -8.53 -12.76 -11.40
C THR A 391 -8.82 -11.27 -11.23
N ALA A 392 -8.86 -10.76 -9.99
CA ALA A 392 -9.00 -9.33 -9.72
C ALA A 392 -7.81 -8.49 -10.24
N ILE A 393 -6.58 -9.02 -10.15
CA ILE A 393 -5.39 -8.39 -10.74
C ILE A 393 -5.55 -8.29 -12.25
N VAL A 394 -5.95 -9.39 -12.92
CA VAL A 394 -6.13 -9.39 -14.38
C VAL A 394 -7.25 -8.46 -14.81
N ALA A 395 -8.38 -8.43 -14.10
CA ALA A 395 -9.48 -7.48 -14.36
C ALA A 395 -9.00 -6.03 -14.25
N THR A 396 -8.31 -5.68 -13.15
CA THR A 396 -7.75 -4.33 -12.93
C THR A 396 -6.72 -3.98 -14.01
N ALA A 397 -5.87 -4.92 -14.40
CA ALA A 397 -4.88 -4.72 -15.45
C ALA A 397 -5.53 -4.54 -16.84
N ALA A 398 -6.63 -5.26 -17.12
CA ALA A 398 -7.40 -5.08 -18.35
C ALA A 398 -8.04 -3.69 -18.41
N ASP A 399 -8.61 -3.20 -17.30
CA ASP A 399 -9.14 -1.83 -17.22
C ASP A 399 -8.05 -0.78 -17.41
N LEU A 400 -6.89 -0.96 -16.77
CA LEU A 400 -5.73 -0.08 -16.99
C LEU A 400 -5.22 -0.13 -18.43
N ALA A 401 -5.26 -1.30 -19.08
CA ALA A 401 -4.92 -1.43 -20.48
C ALA A 401 -5.93 -0.69 -21.36
N ILE A 402 -7.24 -0.76 -21.08
CA ILE A 402 -8.26 0.04 -21.77
C ILE A 402 -8.00 1.54 -21.59
N PHE A 403 -7.52 1.94 -20.40
CA PHE A 403 -7.26 3.34 -20.09
C PHE A 403 -6.02 3.91 -20.80
N TYR A 404 -4.89 3.18 -20.79
CA TYR A 404 -3.60 3.68 -21.27
C TYR A 404 -3.19 3.18 -22.66
N LYS A 405 -3.78 2.11 -23.19
CA LYS A 405 -3.41 1.59 -24.51
C LYS A 405 -4.14 2.36 -25.61
N ASN A 406 -3.45 2.60 -26.71
CA ASN A 406 -4.07 3.07 -27.94
C ASN A 406 -4.66 1.90 -28.70
N PHE A 407 -5.95 1.97 -28.98
CA PHE A 407 -6.65 0.97 -29.79
C PHE A 407 -6.98 1.44 -31.20
N CYS A 408 -6.99 2.77 -31.40
CA CYS A 408 -7.29 3.40 -32.67
C CYS A 408 -6.10 4.26 -33.09
N SER A 409 -5.72 4.21 -34.37
CA SER A 409 -4.76 5.18 -34.92
C SER A 409 -5.31 6.60 -34.95
N SER A 410 -6.64 6.74 -35.00
CA SER A 410 -7.35 8.02 -35.14
C SER A 410 -7.78 8.66 -33.82
N GLN A 411 -7.73 7.93 -32.70
CA GLN A 411 -8.16 8.43 -31.40
C GLN A 411 -7.06 8.27 -30.35
N PRO A 412 -6.83 9.29 -29.50
CA PRO A 412 -5.91 9.15 -28.37
C PRO A 412 -6.40 8.10 -27.37
N THR A 413 -5.52 7.61 -26.50
CA THR A 413 -5.89 6.82 -25.29
C THR A 413 -6.96 7.52 -24.46
N LEU A 414 -7.67 6.79 -23.60
CA LEU A 414 -8.65 7.41 -22.70
C LEU A 414 -7.97 8.42 -21.75
N ASP A 415 -6.79 8.07 -21.23
CA ASP A 415 -5.94 8.99 -20.45
C ASP A 415 -5.59 10.27 -21.24
N ALA A 416 -5.16 10.10 -22.49
CA ALA A 416 -4.83 11.16 -23.43
C ALA A 416 -6.02 12.04 -23.83
N GLN A 417 -7.23 11.48 -23.76
CA GLN A 417 -8.49 12.18 -23.92
C GLN A 417 -8.96 12.87 -22.64
N HIS A 418 -8.24 12.75 -21.52
CA HIS A 418 -8.61 13.24 -20.19
C HIS A 418 -9.85 12.56 -19.62
N TYR A 419 -10.01 11.26 -19.85
CA TYR A 419 -10.93 10.47 -19.04
C TYR A 419 -10.38 10.31 -17.63
N HIS A 420 -11.27 10.37 -16.67
CA HIS A 420 -11.04 10.16 -15.26
C HIS A 420 -11.41 8.73 -14.90
N ARG A 421 -10.75 8.19 -13.89
CA ARG A 421 -11.06 6.87 -13.34
C ARG A 421 -12.18 7.04 -12.31
N ASP A 422 -13.31 6.42 -12.58
CA ASP A 422 -14.51 6.52 -11.78
C ASP A 422 -14.57 5.44 -10.68
N ALA A 423 -15.67 5.44 -9.93
CA ALA A 423 -15.95 4.49 -8.88
C ALA A 423 -15.86 3.02 -9.34
N GLY A 424 -16.21 2.68 -10.59
CA GLY A 424 -16.13 1.31 -11.09
C GLY A 424 -14.69 0.79 -11.07
N PHE A 425 -13.75 1.59 -11.59
CA PHE A 425 -12.32 1.27 -11.54
C PHE A 425 -11.79 1.23 -10.10
N ALA A 426 -12.18 2.20 -9.27
CA ALA A 426 -11.74 2.26 -7.88
C ALA A 426 -12.20 1.03 -7.08
N LEU A 427 -13.43 0.56 -7.29
CA LEU A 427 -13.99 -0.60 -6.61
C LEU A 427 -13.26 -1.89 -7.00
N ILE A 428 -13.01 -2.13 -8.29
CA ILE A 428 -12.28 -3.34 -8.72
C ILE A 428 -10.81 -3.33 -8.26
N ALA A 429 -10.15 -2.17 -8.30
CA ALA A 429 -8.80 -2.03 -7.77
C ALA A 429 -8.77 -2.24 -6.24
N THR A 430 -9.80 -1.76 -5.53
CA THR A 430 -9.92 -1.98 -4.08
C THR A 430 -10.12 -3.47 -3.78
N THR A 431 -11.00 -4.15 -4.51
CA THR A 431 -11.18 -5.61 -4.43
C THR A 431 -9.86 -6.34 -4.59
N MET A 432 -9.07 -6.00 -5.62
CA MET A 432 -7.75 -6.58 -5.84
C MET A 432 -6.85 -6.42 -4.60
N VAL A 433 -6.78 -5.21 -4.04
CA VAL A 433 -5.92 -4.90 -2.88
C VAL A 433 -6.38 -5.64 -1.62
N ILE A 434 -7.67 -5.61 -1.28
CA ILE A 434 -8.17 -6.22 -0.04
C ILE A 434 -8.11 -7.75 -0.10
N LEU A 435 -8.35 -8.37 -1.27
CA LEU A 435 -8.18 -9.80 -1.46
C LEU A 435 -6.72 -10.22 -1.34
N ALA A 436 -5.81 -9.45 -1.95
CA ALA A 436 -4.38 -9.70 -1.80
C ALA A 436 -3.97 -9.64 -0.33
N ALA A 437 -4.38 -8.59 0.39
CA ALA A 437 -4.05 -8.41 1.81
C ALA A 437 -4.56 -9.56 2.68
N VAL A 438 -5.82 -9.98 2.50
CA VAL A 438 -6.40 -11.03 3.34
C VAL A 438 -5.92 -12.43 2.97
N THR A 439 -5.62 -12.66 1.69
CA THR A 439 -4.99 -13.90 1.22
C THR A 439 -3.58 -14.02 1.81
N LEU A 440 -2.81 -12.94 1.81
CA LEU A 440 -1.50 -12.90 2.45
C LEU A 440 -1.59 -13.17 3.95
N LEU A 441 -2.58 -12.60 4.63
CA LEU A 441 -2.84 -12.86 6.05
C LEU A 441 -3.17 -14.35 6.30
N ALA A 442 -3.96 -14.98 5.43
CA ALA A 442 -4.25 -16.41 5.50
C ALA A 442 -2.99 -17.27 5.25
N ILE A 443 -2.16 -16.89 4.29
CA ILE A 443 -0.86 -17.55 4.04
C ILE A 443 0.05 -17.40 5.26
N SER A 444 0.18 -16.20 5.84
CA SER A 444 0.95 -15.98 7.06
C SER A 444 0.45 -16.86 8.21
N ALA A 445 -0.86 -17.00 8.38
CA ALA A 445 -1.43 -17.86 9.41
C ALA A 445 -1.10 -19.35 9.16
N ALA A 446 -1.17 -19.81 7.91
CA ALA A 446 -0.79 -21.18 7.57
C ALA A 446 0.70 -21.44 7.79
N VAL A 447 1.54 -20.47 7.45
CA VAL A 447 2.99 -20.54 7.70
C VAL A 447 3.28 -20.57 9.19
N LEU A 448 2.59 -19.76 10.00
CA LEU A 448 2.73 -19.79 11.45
C LEU A 448 2.32 -21.16 12.02
N GLN A 449 1.26 -21.77 11.51
CA GLN A 449 0.86 -23.13 11.91
C GLN A 449 1.89 -24.18 11.51
N LEU A 450 2.42 -24.11 10.30
CA LEU A 450 3.49 -25.01 9.84
C LEU A 450 4.79 -24.82 10.65
N CYS A 451 5.04 -23.61 11.15
CA CYS A 451 6.16 -23.33 12.04
C CYS A 451 5.92 -23.82 13.48
N SER A 452 4.66 -23.75 13.96
CA SER A 452 4.23 -24.27 15.28
C SER A 452 4.27 -25.80 15.31
N SER A 453 3.78 -26.46 14.25
CA SER A 453 3.62 -27.92 14.17
C SER A 453 4.92 -28.67 13.88
N LYS A 454 6.10 -28.08 14.14
CA LYS A 454 7.36 -28.73 13.79
C LYS A 454 7.68 -29.89 14.74
N PRO A 455 7.93 -31.09 14.20
CA PRO A 455 8.81 -32.04 14.89
C PRO A 455 10.20 -31.42 15.01
N GLU A 456 10.90 -31.72 16.11
CA GLU A 456 12.11 -31.09 16.66
C GLU A 456 13.36 -30.93 15.75
N GLY A 457 13.27 -31.06 14.42
CA GLY A 457 14.44 -31.03 13.52
C GLY A 457 14.34 -30.21 12.22
N GLY A 458 13.21 -29.61 11.86
CA GLY A 458 13.04 -29.05 10.51
C GLY A 458 13.02 -27.52 10.44
N ASN A 459 14.15 -26.81 10.27
CA ASN A 459 14.18 -25.34 10.16
C ASN A 459 13.56 -24.78 8.85
N VAL A 460 12.22 -24.68 8.76
CA VAL A 460 11.55 -23.76 7.82
C VAL A 460 12.02 -22.33 8.12
N SER A 461 12.75 -21.72 7.19
CA SER A 461 13.37 -20.40 7.35
C SER A 461 12.34 -19.29 7.17
N LYS A 462 12.21 -18.43 8.20
CA LYS A 462 11.41 -17.19 8.17
C LYS A 462 11.77 -16.28 7.00
N GLY A 463 12.99 -16.41 6.47
CA GLY A 463 13.44 -15.69 5.28
C GLY A 463 12.63 -16.02 4.04
N SER A 464 12.21 -17.28 3.87
CA SER A 464 11.48 -17.72 2.68
C SER A 464 10.12 -17.02 2.56
N PHE A 465 9.42 -16.78 3.67
CA PHE A 465 8.14 -16.08 3.64
C PHE A 465 8.29 -14.59 3.24
N LEU A 466 9.21 -13.88 3.90
CA LEU A 466 9.46 -12.47 3.59
C LEU A 466 9.93 -12.30 2.15
N TYR A 467 10.73 -13.25 1.67
CA TYR A 467 11.18 -13.35 0.29
C TYR A 467 10.02 -13.50 -0.69
N ILE A 468 9.09 -14.46 -0.48
CA ILE A 468 7.92 -14.62 -1.35
C ILE A 468 7.11 -13.33 -1.41
N PHE A 469 6.78 -12.75 -0.24
CA PHE A 469 5.96 -11.54 -0.18
C PHE A 469 6.60 -10.35 -0.91
N GLY A 470 7.85 -10.03 -0.59
CA GLY A 470 8.54 -8.93 -1.26
C GLY A 470 8.72 -9.15 -2.76
N THR A 471 8.93 -10.40 -3.18
CA THR A 471 9.03 -10.74 -4.60
C THR A 471 7.71 -10.51 -5.33
N ILE A 472 6.56 -10.84 -4.73
CA ILE A 472 5.24 -10.56 -5.29
C ILE A 472 5.00 -9.05 -5.42
N VAL A 473 5.30 -8.27 -4.37
CA VAL A 473 5.16 -6.80 -4.41
C VAL A 473 6.03 -6.20 -5.52
N SER A 474 7.27 -6.68 -5.65
CA SER A 474 8.18 -6.30 -6.74
C SER A 474 7.58 -6.63 -8.11
N ILE A 475 7.02 -7.82 -8.33
CA ILE A 475 6.35 -8.19 -9.59
C ILE A 475 5.25 -7.20 -9.95
N VAL A 476 4.39 -6.85 -8.98
CA VAL A 476 3.30 -5.89 -9.20
C VAL A 476 3.85 -4.53 -9.63
N PHE A 477 4.90 -4.02 -8.95
CA PHE A 477 5.51 -2.74 -9.30
C PHE A 477 6.07 -2.74 -10.72
N LEU A 478 6.73 -3.84 -11.13
CA LEU A 478 7.27 -3.97 -12.49
C LEU A 478 6.16 -4.04 -13.54
N VAL A 479 5.08 -4.78 -13.28
CA VAL A 479 3.94 -4.86 -14.22
C VAL A 479 3.31 -3.49 -14.40
N VAL A 480 3.10 -2.74 -13.32
CA VAL A 480 2.56 -1.37 -13.40
C VAL A 480 3.55 -0.44 -14.10
N ALA A 481 4.85 -0.55 -13.80
CA ALA A 481 5.88 0.28 -14.43
C ALA A 481 5.90 0.13 -15.97
N LEU A 482 5.57 -1.05 -16.49
CA LEU A 482 5.49 -1.31 -17.93
C LEU A 482 4.30 -0.64 -18.61
N THR A 483 3.19 -0.44 -17.90
CA THR A 483 1.92 0.02 -18.49
C THR A 483 1.70 1.52 -18.37
N VAL A 484 2.52 2.22 -17.57
CA VAL A 484 2.41 3.67 -17.38
C VAL A 484 3.55 4.41 -18.09
N PRO A 485 3.42 5.72 -18.36
CA PRO A 485 4.49 6.51 -18.96
C PRO A 485 5.76 6.48 -18.11
N VAL A 486 6.90 6.49 -18.79
CA VAL A 486 8.23 6.62 -18.15
C VAL A 486 8.59 8.10 -18.03
N LEU A 487 8.36 8.85 -19.11
CA LEU A 487 8.59 10.28 -19.17
C LEU A 487 7.34 10.96 -19.72
N SER A 488 7.03 12.14 -19.23
CA SER A 488 5.95 12.93 -19.76
C SER A 488 6.36 14.39 -19.88
N ARG A 489 5.77 15.06 -20.87
CA ARG A 489 5.88 16.49 -21.08
C ARG A 489 4.50 17.01 -21.42
N GLU A 490 3.97 17.87 -20.58
CA GLU A 490 2.69 18.52 -20.80
C GLU A 490 2.95 20.01 -21.04
N ALA A 491 2.72 20.49 -22.27
CA ALA A 491 2.87 21.91 -22.59
C ALA A 491 1.55 22.67 -22.35
N ASN A 492 0.43 22.02 -22.63
CA ASN A 492 -0.93 22.42 -22.23
C ASN A 492 -1.88 21.22 -22.38
N GLY A 493 -3.15 21.37 -22.00
CA GLY A 493 -4.16 20.29 -22.08
C GLY A 493 -4.35 19.67 -23.49
N ASN A 494 -3.97 20.37 -24.56
CA ASN A 494 -4.07 19.89 -25.94
C ASN A 494 -2.73 19.49 -26.57
N ASN A 495 -1.61 19.81 -25.92
CA ASN A 495 -0.27 19.59 -26.42
C ASN A 495 0.56 18.89 -25.35
N TRP A 496 0.75 17.59 -25.52
CA TRP A 496 1.56 16.79 -24.60
C TRP A 496 2.29 15.69 -25.36
N ALA A 497 3.35 15.18 -24.74
CA ALA A 497 4.12 14.06 -25.22
C ALA A 497 4.39 13.11 -24.05
N LYS A 498 3.96 11.86 -24.19
CA LYS A 498 4.20 10.78 -23.22
C LYS A 498 5.11 9.74 -23.87
N ILE A 499 6.15 9.35 -23.16
CA ILE A 499 7.12 8.36 -23.59
C ILE A 499 6.87 7.09 -22.78
N MET A 500 6.37 6.06 -23.46
CA MET A 500 6.21 4.73 -22.92
C MET A 500 7.47 3.90 -23.15
N TRP A 501 7.57 2.70 -22.59
CA TRP A 501 8.69 1.80 -22.88
C TRP A 501 8.77 1.40 -24.36
N TRP A 502 7.64 1.33 -25.06
CA TRP A 502 7.54 0.78 -26.43
C TRP A 502 7.33 1.84 -27.51
N GLU A 503 6.83 3.02 -27.13
CA GLU A 503 6.30 3.99 -28.08
C GLU A 503 6.33 5.42 -27.55
N THR A 504 6.19 6.36 -28.48
CA THR A 504 5.94 7.77 -28.19
C THR A 504 4.50 8.11 -28.52
N GLN A 505 3.82 8.74 -27.57
CA GLN A 505 2.47 9.26 -27.75
C GLN A 505 2.57 10.78 -27.72
N THR A 506 2.15 11.42 -28.81
CA THR A 506 2.16 12.87 -28.92
C THR A 506 0.77 13.36 -29.29
N ARG A 507 0.35 14.45 -28.67
CA ARG A 507 -0.85 15.19 -29.05
C ARG A 507 -0.44 16.61 -29.37
N ALA A 508 -0.89 17.10 -30.52
CA ALA A 508 -0.72 18.48 -30.95
C ALA A 508 -2.09 18.99 -31.42
N GLY A 509 -2.80 19.71 -30.55
CA GLY A 509 -4.18 20.13 -30.77
C GLY A 509 -5.14 18.93 -30.78
N THR A 510 -5.80 18.73 -31.92
CA THR A 510 -6.70 17.58 -32.17
C THR A 510 -5.97 16.40 -32.80
N SER A 511 -4.74 16.58 -33.29
CA SER A 511 -3.97 15.50 -33.90
C SER A 511 -3.31 14.67 -32.81
N PHE A 512 -3.68 13.40 -32.76
CA PHE A 512 -2.99 12.40 -31.98
C PHE A 512 -2.07 11.58 -32.89
N LYS A 513 -0.82 11.42 -32.48
CA LYS A 513 0.17 10.59 -33.17
C LYS A 513 0.85 9.68 -32.18
N GLN A 514 0.65 8.39 -32.37
CA GLN A 514 1.46 7.34 -31.79
C GLN A 514 2.51 6.94 -32.80
N ALA A 515 3.78 7.03 -32.40
CA ALA A 515 4.89 6.69 -33.27
C ALA A 515 5.85 5.76 -32.53
N ALA A 516 6.30 4.73 -33.23
CA ALA A 516 7.49 4.01 -32.84
C ALA A 516 8.68 4.99 -32.79
N PHE A 517 9.62 4.70 -31.90
CA PHE A 517 10.84 5.50 -31.80
C PHE A 517 11.58 5.51 -33.15
N GLN A 518 11.66 6.68 -33.78
CA GLN A 518 12.39 6.86 -35.05
C GLN A 518 13.90 6.71 -34.86
N CYS A 519 14.40 7.07 -33.67
CA CYS A 519 15.81 6.92 -33.33
C CYS A 519 16.09 5.51 -32.80
N GLN A 520 16.85 4.72 -33.56
CA GLN A 520 17.25 3.36 -33.17
C GLN A 520 17.95 3.30 -31.81
N LYS A 521 18.78 4.30 -31.47
CA LYS A 521 19.45 4.36 -30.16
C LYS A 521 18.47 4.57 -29.01
N VAL A 522 17.48 5.44 -29.16
CA VAL A 522 16.41 5.63 -28.15
C VAL A 522 15.57 4.37 -28.03
N TRP A 523 15.20 3.77 -29.17
CA TRP A 523 14.48 2.51 -29.23
C TRP A 523 15.21 1.41 -28.45
N GLN A 524 16.50 1.22 -28.69
CA GLN A 524 17.31 0.20 -27.99
C GLN A 524 17.36 0.41 -26.48
N ARG A 525 17.34 1.66 -26.00
CA ARG A 525 17.39 1.96 -24.56
C ARG A 525 16.03 1.78 -23.89
N LEU A 526 14.97 2.35 -24.46
CA LEU A 526 13.62 2.29 -23.87
C LEU A 526 12.97 0.92 -24.12
N VAL A 527 12.89 0.46 -25.36
CA VAL A 527 12.30 -0.87 -25.66
C VAL A 527 13.16 -1.98 -25.07
N GLY A 528 14.49 -1.83 -25.10
CA GLY A 528 15.40 -2.74 -24.42
C GLY A 528 15.19 -2.76 -22.90
N GLY A 529 15.02 -1.59 -22.26
CA GLY A 529 14.68 -1.47 -20.85
C GLY A 529 13.36 -2.13 -20.49
N GLY A 530 12.30 -1.88 -21.27
CA GLY A 530 11.00 -2.54 -21.10
C GLY A 530 11.08 -4.06 -21.26
N SER A 531 11.84 -4.55 -22.25
CA SER A 531 12.06 -5.98 -22.45
C SER A 531 12.79 -6.62 -21.27
N ILE A 532 13.79 -5.93 -20.71
CA ILE A 532 14.52 -6.37 -19.52
C ILE A 532 13.59 -6.44 -18.30
N ILE A 533 12.64 -5.52 -18.16
CA ILE A 533 11.63 -5.56 -17.08
C ILE A 533 10.74 -6.81 -17.21
N ILE A 534 10.31 -7.19 -18.42
CA ILE A 534 9.53 -8.42 -18.64
C ILE A 534 10.34 -9.67 -18.23
N VAL A 535 11.63 -9.69 -18.57
CA VAL A 535 12.53 -10.76 -18.14
C VAL A 535 12.67 -10.75 -16.61
N ALA A 536 12.83 -9.58 -15.98
CA ALA A 536 12.89 -9.44 -14.52
C ALA A 536 11.61 -9.94 -13.82
N ILE A 537 10.42 -9.63 -14.35
CA ILE A 537 9.13 -10.18 -13.88
C ILE A 537 9.15 -11.71 -13.92
N SER A 538 9.65 -12.30 -15.01
CA SER A 538 9.73 -13.75 -15.17
C SER A 538 10.65 -14.36 -14.11
N PHE A 539 11.84 -13.80 -13.91
CA PHE A 539 12.76 -14.24 -12.86
C PHE A 539 12.20 -14.03 -11.44
N SER A 540 11.55 -12.91 -11.16
CA SER A 540 10.87 -12.72 -9.87
C SER A 540 9.78 -13.77 -9.66
N THR A 541 9.03 -14.13 -10.71
CA THR A 541 7.99 -15.17 -10.62
C THR A 541 8.61 -16.54 -10.31
N PHE A 542 9.68 -16.92 -11.00
CA PHE A 542 10.44 -18.13 -10.67
C PHE A 542 11.04 -18.07 -9.26
N GLY A 543 11.53 -16.90 -8.84
CA GLY A 543 11.99 -16.64 -7.48
C GLY A 543 10.89 -16.94 -6.47
N ALA A 544 9.69 -16.37 -6.65
CA ALA A 544 8.55 -16.62 -5.78
C ALA A 544 8.16 -18.12 -5.73
N ILE A 545 8.16 -18.82 -6.87
CA ILE A 545 7.90 -20.27 -6.94
C ILE A 545 8.95 -21.05 -6.14
N LEU A 546 10.24 -20.73 -6.30
CA LEU A 546 11.30 -21.34 -5.50
C LEU A 546 11.20 -20.96 -4.03
N GLY A 547 10.77 -19.74 -3.72
CA GLY A 547 10.48 -19.31 -2.35
C GLY A 547 9.40 -20.17 -1.70
N VAL A 548 8.36 -20.54 -2.45
CA VAL A 548 7.33 -21.49 -1.99
C VAL A 548 7.94 -22.89 -1.82
N ALA A 549 8.76 -23.35 -2.77
CA ALA A 549 9.45 -24.65 -2.68
C ALA A 549 10.47 -24.71 -1.52
N GLN A 550 11.02 -23.58 -1.09
CA GLN A 550 11.88 -23.51 0.11
C GLN A 550 11.13 -23.87 1.39
N LEU A 551 9.82 -23.65 1.42
CA LEU A 551 9.01 -24.02 2.58
C LEU A 551 8.98 -25.54 2.79
N SER A 552 9.12 -26.33 1.72
CA SER A 552 9.23 -27.79 1.81
C SER A 552 10.69 -28.27 1.84
N ASN A 553 11.61 -27.56 1.19
CA ASN A 553 13.03 -27.94 1.11
C ASN A 553 13.95 -26.73 1.27
N GLY A 554 14.48 -26.54 2.48
CA GLY A 554 15.36 -25.42 2.85
C GLY A 554 16.66 -25.31 2.02
N ALA A 555 17.05 -26.36 1.30
CA ALA A 555 18.22 -26.33 0.40
C ALA A 555 18.06 -25.30 -0.74
N LEU A 556 16.83 -24.97 -1.14
CA LEU A 556 16.54 -24.04 -2.23
C LEU A 556 16.73 -22.56 -1.86
N THR A 557 17.10 -22.25 -0.61
CA THR A 557 17.21 -20.86 -0.09
C THR A 557 18.22 -20.02 -0.86
N THR A 558 19.38 -20.61 -1.16
CA THR A 558 20.42 -19.94 -1.96
C THR A 558 19.97 -19.73 -3.40
N ALA A 559 19.28 -20.71 -3.99
CA ALA A 559 18.83 -20.64 -5.38
C ALA A 559 17.80 -19.52 -5.60
N ALA A 560 16.75 -19.42 -4.77
CA ALA A 560 15.80 -18.31 -4.97
C ALA A 560 16.44 -16.96 -4.64
N SER A 561 17.28 -16.87 -3.60
CA SER A 561 17.98 -15.60 -3.32
C SER A 561 18.85 -15.16 -4.50
N ALA A 562 19.57 -16.10 -5.14
CA ALA A 562 20.35 -15.82 -6.35
C ALA A 562 19.46 -15.35 -7.52
N ILE A 563 18.31 -15.98 -7.75
CA ILE A 563 17.32 -15.53 -8.73
C ILE A 563 16.77 -14.14 -8.39
N GLY A 564 16.53 -13.86 -7.11
CA GLY A 564 16.10 -12.55 -6.62
C GLY A 564 17.12 -11.46 -6.92
N TYR A 565 18.41 -11.70 -6.64
CA TYR A 565 19.47 -10.76 -7.00
C TYR A 565 19.62 -10.59 -8.51
N PHE A 566 19.48 -11.67 -9.28
CA PHE A 566 19.51 -11.56 -10.75
C PHE A 566 18.37 -10.67 -11.25
N SER A 567 17.15 -10.85 -10.74
CA SER A 567 16.02 -9.95 -11.03
C SER A 567 16.33 -8.51 -10.62
N ALA A 568 16.87 -8.27 -9.42
CA ALA A 568 17.25 -6.94 -8.97
C ALA A 568 18.28 -6.27 -9.90
N VAL A 569 19.29 -7.01 -10.37
CA VAL A 569 20.28 -6.51 -11.34
C VAL A 569 19.61 -6.12 -12.66
N LEU A 570 18.69 -6.95 -13.18
CA LEU A 570 17.94 -6.63 -14.39
C LEU A 570 17.11 -5.35 -14.23
N GLN A 571 16.46 -5.16 -13.08
CA GLN A 571 15.69 -3.94 -12.77
C GLN A 571 16.59 -2.70 -12.73
N LEU A 572 17.79 -2.82 -12.14
CA LEU A 572 18.78 -1.73 -12.12
C LEU A 572 19.29 -1.40 -13.52
N ILE A 573 19.52 -2.41 -14.38
CA ILE A 573 19.91 -2.20 -15.78
C ILE A 573 18.78 -1.47 -16.52
N ALA A 574 17.53 -1.92 -16.40
CA ALA A 574 16.39 -1.25 -17.03
C ALA A 574 16.27 0.22 -16.60
N PHE A 575 16.44 0.49 -15.31
CA PHE A 575 16.46 1.86 -14.78
C PHE A 575 17.62 2.70 -15.32
N ALA A 576 18.83 2.14 -15.39
CA ALA A 576 20.00 2.82 -15.96
C ALA A 576 19.81 3.14 -17.45
N LEU A 577 19.15 2.26 -18.20
CA LEU A 577 18.80 2.50 -19.60
C LEU A 577 17.79 3.65 -19.75
N ALA A 578 16.78 3.72 -18.88
CA ALA A 578 15.82 4.83 -18.86
C ALA A 578 16.50 6.17 -18.49
N ILE A 579 17.38 6.18 -17.48
CA ILE A 579 18.18 7.38 -17.14
C ILE A 579 19.07 7.79 -18.30
N SER A 580 19.74 6.82 -18.94
CA SER A 580 20.61 7.10 -20.09
C SER A 580 19.80 7.71 -21.24
N ALA A 581 18.62 7.17 -21.55
CA ALA A 581 17.71 7.73 -22.53
C ALA A 581 17.35 9.18 -22.18
N TRP A 582 17.02 9.47 -20.92
CA TRP A 582 16.62 10.81 -20.49
C TRP A 582 17.76 11.85 -20.49
N ARG A 583 18.97 11.49 -20.01
CA ARG A 583 20.10 12.44 -19.88
C ARG A 583 20.86 12.70 -21.17
N THR A 584 20.93 11.70 -22.05
CA THR A 584 21.88 11.72 -23.17
C THR A 584 21.17 12.15 -24.44
N THR A 585 21.80 13.04 -25.22
CA THR A 585 21.28 13.41 -26.54
C THR A 585 21.42 12.24 -27.50
N PHE A 586 20.30 11.71 -28.00
CA PHE A 586 20.28 10.66 -29.02
C PHE A 586 19.54 11.17 -30.25
N CYS A 587 20.16 11.05 -31.43
CA CYS A 587 19.60 11.52 -32.69
C CYS A 587 19.12 12.99 -32.64
N GLY A 588 19.88 13.86 -31.96
CA GLY A 588 19.54 15.28 -31.82
C GLY A 588 18.42 15.58 -30.81
N VAL A 589 17.86 14.57 -30.14
CA VAL A 589 16.82 14.74 -29.11
C VAL A 589 17.44 14.52 -27.73
N ASN A 590 17.31 15.50 -26.85
CA ASN A 590 17.59 15.38 -25.41
C ASN A 590 16.28 15.57 -24.65
N PHE A 591 15.79 14.52 -23.97
CA PHE A 591 14.50 14.60 -23.28
C PHE A 591 14.54 15.60 -22.11
N LYS A 592 15.67 15.71 -21.42
CA LYS A 592 15.86 16.71 -20.37
C LYS A 592 15.75 18.14 -20.93
N ASP A 593 16.47 18.44 -22.00
CA ASP A 593 16.46 19.77 -22.62
C ASP A 593 15.11 20.08 -23.27
N ALA A 594 14.35 19.04 -23.62
CA ALA A 594 13.00 19.15 -24.17
C ALA A 594 11.91 19.27 -23.09
N ASN A 595 12.26 19.47 -21.80
CA ASN A 595 11.35 19.58 -20.66
C ASN A 595 10.48 18.33 -20.41
N PHE A 596 11.02 17.13 -20.60
CA PHE A 596 10.36 15.92 -20.12
C PHE A 596 10.69 15.66 -18.65
N GLU A 597 9.64 15.45 -17.87
CA GLU A 597 9.68 15.10 -16.47
C GLU A 597 9.59 13.58 -16.27
N TYR A 598 10.00 13.11 -15.10
CA TYR A 598 9.85 11.71 -14.71
C TYR A 598 8.40 11.43 -14.35
N ASP A 599 7.86 10.34 -14.87
CA ASP A 599 6.49 9.91 -14.57
C ASP A 599 6.52 8.64 -13.68
N ILE A 600 5.35 8.15 -13.27
CA ILE A 600 5.18 7.06 -12.31
C ILE A 600 5.95 5.79 -12.73
N GLY A 601 6.02 5.48 -14.03
CA GLY A 601 6.70 4.30 -14.53
C GLY A 601 8.21 4.32 -14.27
N PHE A 602 8.79 5.52 -14.29
CA PHE A 602 10.20 5.71 -13.97
C PHE A 602 10.50 5.45 -12.49
N ALA A 603 9.61 5.84 -11.58
CA ALA A 603 9.79 5.69 -10.14
C ALA A 603 9.54 4.25 -9.63
N LEU A 604 8.66 3.49 -10.29
CA LEU A 604 8.29 2.14 -9.85
C LEU A 604 9.41 1.10 -10.05
N VAL A 605 10.23 1.24 -11.09
CA VAL A 605 11.36 0.32 -11.36
C VAL A 605 12.40 0.33 -10.22
N PRO A 606 12.97 1.47 -9.80
CA PRO A 606 13.93 1.50 -8.69
C PRO A 606 13.28 1.13 -7.35
N ALA A 607 11.99 1.44 -7.14
CA ALA A 607 11.26 0.99 -5.95
C ALA A 607 11.17 -0.54 -5.89
N SER A 608 10.83 -1.18 -7.02
CA SER A 608 10.87 -2.65 -7.14
C SER A 608 12.26 -3.19 -6.84
N PHE A 609 13.31 -2.58 -7.40
CA PHE A 609 14.69 -3.02 -7.19
C PHE A 609 15.05 -3.05 -5.71
N CYS A 610 14.73 -1.97 -4.97
CA CYS A 610 14.98 -1.90 -3.54
C CYS A 610 14.26 -3.03 -2.79
N ILE A 611 13.00 -3.30 -3.13
CA ILE A 611 12.23 -4.38 -2.50
C ILE A 611 12.88 -5.73 -2.80
N THR A 612 13.16 -6.06 -4.07
CA THR A 612 13.77 -7.35 -4.46
C THR A 612 15.12 -7.56 -3.79
N ALA A 613 15.98 -6.54 -3.78
CA ALA A 613 17.31 -6.61 -3.18
C ALA A 613 17.24 -6.82 -1.66
N VAL A 614 16.36 -6.07 -0.98
CA VAL A 614 16.16 -6.20 0.48
C VAL A 614 15.65 -7.60 0.82
N VAL A 615 14.64 -8.10 0.12
CA VAL A 615 14.07 -9.41 0.47
C VAL A 615 14.98 -10.58 0.11
N ALA A 616 15.76 -10.48 -0.98
CA ALA A 616 16.80 -11.45 -1.30
C ALA A 616 17.92 -11.47 -0.26
N THR A 617 18.35 -10.29 0.22
CA THR A 617 19.33 -10.17 1.30
C THR A 617 18.81 -10.77 2.59
N LEU A 618 17.59 -10.42 2.99
CA LEU A 618 16.98 -10.95 4.20
C LEU A 618 16.80 -12.46 4.12
N ASN A 619 16.48 -13.02 2.95
CA ASN A 619 16.37 -14.46 2.79
C ASN A 619 17.69 -15.19 3.06
N LEU A 620 18.83 -14.64 2.61
CA LEU A 620 20.15 -15.18 2.93
C LEU A 620 20.54 -14.97 4.38
N VAL A 621 20.26 -13.79 4.94
CA VAL A 621 20.59 -13.47 6.34
C VAL A 621 19.81 -14.34 7.31
N PHE A 622 18.57 -14.71 7.00
CA PHE A 622 17.79 -15.64 7.82
C PHE A 622 18.16 -17.12 7.59
N LYS A 623 18.96 -17.41 6.55
CA LYS A 623 19.51 -18.74 6.30
C LYS A 623 20.82 -18.97 7.06
N ALA A 624 21.67 -17.95 7.08
CA ALA A 624 22.91 -17.92 7.85
C ALA A 624 22.59 -17.86 9.35
#